data_AF-A0A4V2FE39-F1
#
_entry.id   AF-A0A4V2FE39-F1
#
_cell.length_a   1.000
_cell.length_b   1.000
_cell.length_c   1.000
_cell.angle_alpha   90.00
_cell.angle_beta   90.00
_cell.angle_gamma   90.00
#
_symmetry.space_group_name_H-M   'P 1'
#
loop_
_entity.id
_entity.type
_entity.pdbx_description
1 polymer ?
#
loop_
_entity_poly.entity_id
_entity_poly.type
_entity_poly.pdbx_seq_one_letter_code
_entity_poly.pdbx_strand_id
1 'polypeptide(L)'
;MPYTADMELMLDTDPVQIGGSLFNAVFAGIKLGGEVASGKVRKELRARFGNPRWSDPDGEVWDAVTLQTILLWERALVAGRTYGGPLRLLPRGTRLLTAPDPVAALREFL
;
A
#
# COMPACT_ATOMS: atom_id res chain seq x y z
N MET A 1 -15.37 -17.89 -3.08
CA MET A 1 -15.67 -16.52 -3.54
C MET A 1 -15.38 -16.45 -5.03
N PRO A 2 -16.20 -15.75 -5.84
CA PRO A 2 -15.88 -15.55 -7.25
C PRO A 2 -14.50 -14.87 -7.36
N TYR A 3 -13.65 -15.40 -8.24
CA TYR A 3 -12.38 -14.77 -8.63
C TYR A 3 -12.71 -13.62 -9.59
N THR A 4 -13.30 -12.56 -9.06
CA THR A 4 -13.47 -11.29 -9.77
C THR A 4 -12.37 -10.37 -9.29
N ALA A 5 -11.36 -10.19 -10.14
CA ALA A 5 -10.30 -9.23 -9.95
C ALA A 5 -10.59 -8.03 -10.86
N ASP A 6 -10.72 -6.85 -10.27
CA ASP A 6 -11.08 -5.62 -10.98
C ASP A 6 -9.81 -4.84 -11.32
N MET A 7 -9.02 -5.41 -12.23
CA MET A 7 -7.67 -4.94 -12.55
C MET A 7 -7.70 -3.58 -13.23
N GLU A 8 -8.63 -3.36 -14.15
CA GLU A 8 -8.79 -2.07 -14.83
C GLU A 8 -9.07 -0.98 -13.80
N LEU A 9 -9.99 -1.21 -12.86
CA LEU A 9 -10.25 -0.28 -11.77
C LEU A 9 -9.00 0.00 -10.92
N MET A 10 -8.18 -1.02 -10.62
CA MET A 10 -6.93 -0.83 -9.87
C MET A 10 -5.94 0.06 -10.64
N LEU A 11 -5.82 -0.14 -11.95
CA LEU A 11 -4.91 0.61 -12.81
C LEU A 11 -5.38 2.05 -13.07
N ASP A 12 -6.69 2.27 -13.12
CA ASP A 12 -7.30 3.60 -13.30
C ASP A 12 -7.37 4.41 -12.01
N THR A 13 -7.22 3.77 -10.84
CA THR A 13 -7.26 4.46 -9.55
C THR A 13 -5.98 5.27 -9.34
N ASP A 14 -6.12 6.54 -8.93
CA ASP A 14 -4.99 7.40 -8.54
C ASP A 14 -4.05 6.66 -7.53
N PRO A 15 -2.74 6.54 -7.83
CA PRO A 15 -1.78 5.92 -6.92
C PRO A 15 -1.77 6.54 -5.51
N VAL A 16 -2.04 7.84 -5.37
CA VAL A 16 -2.15 8.51 -4.07
C VAL A 16 -3.42 8.06 -3.32
N GLN A 17 -4.53 7.87 -4.03
CA GLN A 17 -5.75 7.30 -3.46
C GLN A 17 -5.50 5.88 -2.95
N ILE A 18 -4.81 5.03 -3.73
CA ILE A 18 -4.41 3.68 -3.29
C ILE A 18 -3.50 3.78 -2.05
N GLY A 19 -2.40 4.53 -2.16
CA GLY A 19 -1.40 4.62 -1.09
C GLY A 19 -1.96 5.17 0.21
N GLY A 20 -2.79 6.21 0.18
CA GLY A 20 -3.38 6.81 1.37
C GLY A 20 -4.40 5.88 2.03
N SER A 21 -5.33 5.33 1.25
CA SER A 21 -6.40 4.47 1.78
C SER A 21 -5.89 3.14 2.34
N LEU A 22 -4.81 2.58 1.79
CA LEU A 22 -4.22 1.34 2.29
C LEU A 22 -3.30 1.53 3.50
N PHE A 23 -2.79 2.74 3.74
CA PHE A 23 -1.74 2.98 4.73
C PHE A 23 -2.14 2.52 6.13
N ASN A 24 -3.35 2.88 6.57
CA ASN A 24 -3.87 2.50 7.87
C ASN A 24 -4.05 0.99 8.01
N ALA A 25 -4.54 0.29 6.97
CA ALA A 25 -4.69 -1.16 7.00
C ALA A 25 -3.33 -1.87 7.13
N VAL A 26 -2.32 -1.37 6.41
CA VAL A 26 -0.97 -1.95 6.42
C VAL A 26 -0.25 -1.70 7.75
N PHE A 27 -0.31 -0.48 8.30
CA PHE A 27 0.41 -0.10 9.52
C PHE A 27 -0.44 -0.11 10.81
N ALA A 28 -1.68 -0.60 10.77
CA ALA A 28 -2.51 -0.74 11.96
C ALA A 28 -1.78 -1.49 13.09
N GLY A 29 -1.71 -0.87 14.26
CA GLY A 29 -1.04 -1.42 15.45
C GLY A 29 0.50 -1.35 15.42
N ILE A 30 1.11 -0.81 14.36
CA ILE A 30 2.56 -0.67 14.25
C ILE A 30 3.00 0.63 14.94
N LYS A 31 3.95 0.52 15.87
CA LYS A 31 4.55 1.68 16.55
C LYS A 31 5.61 2.33 15.66
N LEU A 32 5.97 3.59 15.96
CA LEU A 32 7.08 4.28 15.29
C LEU A 32 8.36 3.43 15.30
N GLY A 33 9.02 3.29 14.15
CA GLY A 33 10.21 2.45 13.99
C GLY A 33 9.93 0.94 13.94
N GLY A 34 8.68 0.52 14.18
CA GLY A 34 8.23 -0.84 13.99
C GLY A 34 8.14 -1.22 12.52
N GLU A 35 8.14 -2.52 12.26
CA GLU A 35 8.19 -3.08 10.91
C GLU A 35 6.95 -3.92 10.59
N VAL A 36 6.62 -3.98 9.31
CA VAL A 36 5.59 -4.85 8.76
C VAL A 36 6.10 -5.50 7.48
N ALA A 37 5.69 -6.74 7.21
CA ALA A 37 6.05 -7.41 5.96
C ALA A 37 5.45 -6.65 4.76
N SER A 38 6.26 -6.39 3.73
CA SER A 38 5.81 -5.73 2.49
C SER A 38 4.72 -6.50 1.76
N GLY A 39 4.66 -7.83 1.92
CA GLY A 39 3.58 -8.68 1.42
C GLY A 39 2.18 -8.30 1.94
N LYS A 40 2.09 -7.55 3.05
CA LYS A 40 0.81 -7.03 3.55
C LYS A 40 0.20 -6.00 2.59
N VAL A 41 1.01 -5.22 1.87
CA VAL A 41 0.50 -4.28 0.86
C VAL A 41 -0.23 -5.02 -0.25
N ARG A 42 0.38 -6.09 -0.78
CA ARG A 42 -0.25 -6.95 -1.79
C ARG A 42 -1.53 -7.60 -1.27
N LYS A 43 -1.53 -8.03 0.00
CA LYS A 43 -2.73 -8.59 0.64
C LYS A 43 -3.88 -7.57 0.66
N GLU A 44 -3.62 -6.33 1.06
CA GLU A 44 -4.66 -5.30 1.12
C GLU A 44 -5.13 -4.87 -0.28
N LEU A 45 -4.24 -4.83 -1.28
CA LEU A 45 -4.61 -4.63 -2.68
C LEU A 45 -5.57 -5.71 -3.17
N ARG A 46 -5.28 -6.98 -2.88
CA ARG A 46 -6.15 -8.11 -3.24
C ARG A 46 -7.47 -8.11 -2.47
N ALA A 47 -7.47 -7.65 -1.23
CA ALA A 47 -8.70 -7.50 -0.45
C ALA A 47 -9.61 -6.42 -1.07
N ARG A 48 -9.03 -5.36 -1.64
CA ARG A 48 -9.77 -4.25 -2.24
C ARG A 48 -10.22 -4.52 -3.67
N PHE A 49 -9.32 -5.01 -4.53
CA PHE A 49 -9.55 -5.14 -5.97
C PHE A 49 -9.79 -6.59 -6.41
N GLY A 50 -9.89 -7.52 -5.45
CA GLY A 50 -10.05 -8.94 -5.74
C GLY A 50 -8.72 -9.65 -5.97
N ASN A 51 -8.80 -10.98 -5.99
CA ASN A 51 -7.63 -11.84 -6.13
C ASN A 51 -7.62 -12.46 -7.54
N PRO A 52 -6.55 -12.27 -8.33
CA PRO A 52 -6.44 -12.94 -9.63
C PRO A 52 -6.40 -14.46 -9.45
N ARG A 53 -6.76 -15.20 -10.50
CA ARG A 53 -6.59 -16.65 -10.49
C ARG A 53 -5.10 -16.98 -10.51
N TRP A 54 -4.71 -18.12 -9.95
CA TRP A 54 -3.30 -18.53 -9.92
C TRP A 54 -2.70 -18.75 -11.33
N SER A 55 -3.56 -19.01 -12.33
CA SER A 55 -3.20 -19.20 -13.74
C SER A 55 -3.32 -17.92 -14.57
N ASP A 56 -3.63 -16.79 -13.94
CA ASP A 56 -3.83 -15.51 -14.62
C ASP A 56 -2.46 -14.90 -14.94
N PRO A 57 -2.12 -14.66 -16.22
CA PRO A 57 -0.82 -14.10 -16.60
C PRO A 57 -0.58 -12.72 -15.98
N ASP A 58 -1.63 -12.01 -15.59
CA ASP A 58 -1.57 -10.65 -15.06
C ASP A 58 -1.28 -10.57 -13.55
N GLY A 59 -0.86 -11.68 -12.93
CA GLY A 59 -0.44 -11.69 -11.52
C GLY A 59 0.67 -10.68 -11.20
N GLU A 60 1.54 -10.39 -12.17
CA GLU A 60 2.62 -9.40 -12.07
C GLU A 60 2.10 -7.95 -11.92
N VAL A 61 0.86 -7.67 -12.32
CA VAL A 61 0.27 -6.32 -12.20
C VAL A 61 0.10 -5.93 -10.73
N TRP A 62 -0.34 -6.85 -9.86
CA TRP A 62 -0.43 -6.60 -8.42
C TRP A 62 0.94 -6.34 -7.81
N ASP A 63 1.96 -7.00 -8.34
CA ASP A 63 3.34 -6.88 -7.87
C ASP A 63 3.88 -5.49 -8.23
N ALA A 64 3.60 -5.03 -9.45
CA ALA A 64 3.92 -3.69 -9.91
C ALA A 64 3.21 -2.59 -9.09
N VAL A 65 1.89 -2.71 -8.89
CA VAL A 65 1.11 -1.75 -8.08
C VAL A 65 1.55 -1.77 -6.61
N THR A 66 1.89 -2.95 -6.07
CA THR A 66 2.48 -3.07 -4.73
C THR A 66 3.78 -2.27 -4.64
N LEU A 67 4.68 -2.47 -5.59
CA LEU A 67 5.96 -1.77 -5.62
C LEU A 67 5.77 -0.25 -5.77
N GLN A 68 4.90 0.19 -6.67
CA GLN A 68 4.58 1.60 -6.85
C GLN A 68 4.03 2.24 -5.58
N THR A 69 3.12 1.55 -4.88
CA THR A 69 2.56 2.00 -3.59
C THR A 69 3.65 2.18 -2.54
N ILE A 70 4.59 1.23 -2.44
CA ILE A 70 5.72 1.30 -1.50
C ILE A 70 6.64 2.48 -1.86
N LEU A 71 6.99 2.63 -3.14
CA LEU A 71 7.83 3.74 -3.60
C LEU A 71 7.19 5.10 -3.32
N LEU A 72 5.87 5.21 -3.42
CA LEU A 72 5.13 6.42 -3.07
C LEU A 72 5.29 6.77 -1.58
N TRP A 73 5.17 5.78 -0.70
CA TRP A 73 5.35 5.98 0.75
C TRP A 73 6.80 6.33 1.11
N GLU A 74 7.77 5.75 0.41
CA GLU A 74 9.18 6.11 0.54
C GLU A 74 9.44 7.55 0.10
N ARG A 75 8.90 7.95 -1.05
CA ARG A 75 9.00 9.31 -1.56
C ARG A 75 8.39 10.33 -0.59
N ALA A 76 7.23 10.03 -0.02
CA ALA A 76 6.57 10.87 0.98
C ALA A 76 7.27 10.85 2.36
N LEU A 77 8.29 10.00 2.56
CA LEU A 77 9.01 9.78 3.82
C LEU A 77 8.11 9.28 4.97
N VAL A 78 7.04 8.54 4.65
CA VAL A 78 6.09 7.99 5.65
C VAL A 78 6.41 6.55 6.03
N ALA A 79 7.04 5.79 5.14
CA ALA A 79 7.58 4.47 5.40
C ALA A 79 8.91 4.28 4.63
N GLY A 80 9.72 3.31 5.04
CA GLY A 80 10.96 2.96 4.34
C GLY A 80 11.18 1.45 4.30
N ARG A 81 11.66 0.92 3.17
CA ARG A 81 12.12 -0.49 3.12
C ARG A 81 13.41 -0.67 3.92
N THR A 82 13.42 -1.69 4.76
CA THR A 82 14.63 -2.14 5.47
C THR A 82 15.34 -3.25 4.70
N TYR A 83 16.58 -3.53 5.09
CA TYR A 83 17.32 -4.67 4.57
C TYR A 83 16.53 -5.97 4.84
N GLY A 84 16.27 -6.76 3.81
CA GLY A 84 15.43 -7.97 3.87
C GLY A 84 13.98 -7.77 3.43
N GLY A 85 13.54 -6.53 3.15
CA GLY A 85 12.26 -6.24 2.51
C GLY A 85 11.05 -5.85 3.38
N PRO A 86 11.06 -5.90 4.73
CA PRO A 86 10.02 -5.26 5.54
C PRO A 86 9.94 -3.75 5.32
N LEU A 87 8.78 -3.19 5.66
CA LEU A 87 8.53 -1.76 5.68
C LEU A 87 8.57 -1.26 7.12
N ARG A 88 9.43 -0.27 7.39
CA ARG A 88 9.52 0.41 8.67
C ARG A 88 8.69 1.68 8.66
N LEU A 89 7.88 1.87 9.69
CA LEU A 89 7.10 3.10 9.88
C LEU A 89 8.02 4.25 10.29
N LEU A 90 7.97 5.36 9.54
CA LEU A 90 8.79 6.56 9.77
C LEU A 90 8.03 7.62 10.58
N PRO A 91 8.70 8.63 11.17
CA PRO A 91 8.05 9.68 11.96
C PRO A 91 6.92 10.42 11.25
N ARG A 92 7.02 10.64 9.93
CA ARG A 92 5.93 11.28 9.17
C ARG A 92 4.75 10.31 8.96
N GLY A 93 5.02 9.01 8.91
CA GLY A 93 3.98 7.99 8.82
C GLY A 93 3.07 7.94 10.03
N THR A 94 3.54 8.29 11.23
CA THR A 94 2.63 8.38 12.39
C THR A 94 1.59 9.48 12.24
N ARG A 95 1.96 10.60 11.58
CA ARG A 95 1.02 11.69 11.26
C ARG A 95 -0.01 11.22 10.23
N LEU A 96 0.44 10.48 9.22
CA LEU A 96 -0.43 9.89 8.20
C LEU A 96 -1.43 8.90 8.82
N LEU A 97 -0.98 8.05 9.75
CA LEU A 97 -1.82 7.08 10.45
C LEU A 97 -2.97 7.73 11.22
N THR A 98 -2.72 8.89 11.82
CA THR A 98 -3.71 9.63 12.61
C THR A 98 -4.48 10.66 11.81
N ALA A 99 -4.20 10.81 10.51
CA ALA A 99 -4.86 11.78 9.67
C ALA A 99 -6.35 11.41 9.49
N PRO A 100 -7.29 12.37 9.66
CA PRO A 100 -8.71 12.12 9.38
C PRO A 100 -8.95 11.73 7.92
N ASP A 101 -8.16 12.29 7.01
CA ASP A 101 -8.11 11.93 5.60
C ASP A 101 -6.67 11.56 5.21
N PRO A 102 -6.33 10.26 5.22
CA PRO A 102 -5.00 9.78 4.83
C PRO A 102 -4.65 10.06 3.37
N VAL A 103 -5.63 10.18 2.46
CA VAL A 103 -5.32 10.46 1.06
C VAL A 103 -4.90 11.91 0.90
N ALA A 104 -5.67 12.84 1.45
CA ALA A 104 -5.32 14.25 1.44
C ALA A 104 -3.96 14.49 2.13
N ALA A 105 -3.75 13.91 3.31
CA ALA A 105 -2.49 14.05 4.04
C ALA A 105 -1.29 13.45 3.28
N LEU A 106 -1.46 12.30 2.61
CA LEU A 106 -0.38 11.74 1.78
C LEU A 106 -0.06 12.66 0.60
N ARG A 107 -1.07 13.26 -0.03
CA ARG A 107 -0.88 14.21 -1.14
C ARG A 107 -0.09 15.44 -0.71
N GLU A 108 -0.28 15.93 0.51
CA GLU A 108 0.50 17.04 1.07
C GLU A 108 1.98 16.70 1.34
N PHE A 109 2.33 15.41 1.45
CA PHE A 109 3.69 14.96 1.74
C PHE A 109 4.56 14.69 0.51
N LEU A 110 3.97 14.70 -0.70
CA LEU A 110 4.61 14.39 -1.99
C LEU A 110 5.14 15.62 -2.71
#